data_AF-A0A7V5VFF7-F1
#
_entry.id   AF-A0A7V5VFF7-F1
#
_cell.length_a   1.000
_cell.length_b   1.000
_cell.length_c   1.000
_cell.angle_alpha   90.00
_cell.angle_beta   90.00
_cell.angle_gamma   90.00
#
_symmetry.space_group_name_H-M   'P 1'
#
loop_
_entity.id
_entity.type
_entity.pdbx_description
1 polymer ?
#
loop_
_entity_poly.entity_id
_entity_poly.type
_entity_poly.pdbx_seq_one_letter_code
_entity_poly.pdbx_strand_id
1 'polypeptide(L)'
;MANPYLLERARYNIDDVLPVVGNALGQILNRPMEAEVRYADDAVLSELIAGEEFPRVVISFKSGQGQKVLQNVILTDPQFILNFYAWMIMDDPAEEVTEEHFDGLREGLEQVFGQIKMAVTDDNGTFQFEGLDIKLAQSAEDIAGLILEGDGAACTYILKTEDIEFELNHYLWPEHPEQFVEKGDSPMTQNQSAMDSDPVDIQSAEFGDLSMNQGDVKGDPKNVNMLLDVELEIRVEIDRKTILVS
;
A
#
# COMPACT_ATOMS: atom_id res chain seq x y z
N MET A 1 14.32 -16.22 14.02
CA MET A 1 13.28 -17.06 13.36
C MET A 1 12.28 -16.09 12.74
N ALA A 2 11.43 -16.44 11.79
CA ALA A 2 10.42 -15.48 11.33
C ALA A 2 9.44 -15.16 12.49
N ASN A 3 9.15 -13.89 12.75
CA ASN A 3 8.14 -13.50 13.75
C ASN A 3 6.75 -13.80 13.14
N PRO A 4 5.97 -14.77 13.69
CA PRO A 4 4.72 -15.20 13.07
C PRO A 4 3.70 -14.06 12.94
N TYR A 5 3.65 -13.17 13.95
CA TYR A 5 2.77 -12.00 13.94
C TYR A 5 3.17 -10.98 12.87
N LEU A 6 4.48 -10.76 12.69
CA LEU A 6 4.99 -9.90 11.62
C LEU A 6 4.66 -10.48 10.24
N LEU A 7 4.83 -11.79 10.05
CA LEU A 7 4.53 -12.47 8.80
C LEU A 7 3.03 -12.42 8.47
N GLU A 8 2.15 -12.70 9.44
CA GLU A 8 0.69 -12.63 9.26
C GLU A 8 0.24 -11.21 8.92
N ARG A 9 0.79 -10.20 9.61
CA ARG A 9 0.50 -8.80 9.31
C ARG A 9 1.04 -8.37 7.95
N ALA A 10 2.24 -8.83 7.57
CA ALA A 10 2.81 -8.58 6.26
C ALA A 10 1.94 -9.19 5.16
N ARG A 11 1.46 -10.42 5.35
CA ARG A 11 0.52 -11.10 4.44
C ARG A 11 -0.74 -10.29 4.22
N TYR A 12 -1.43 -9.94 5.31
CA TYR A 12 -2.66 -9.15 5.22
C TYR A 12 -2.46 -7.85 4.44
N ASN A 13 -1.40 -7.10 4.78
CA ASN A 13 -1.12 -5.83 4.12
C ASN A 13 -0.72 -6.00 2.65
N ILE A 14 0.11 -7.00 2.34
CA ILE A 14 0.60 -7.25 0.99
C ILE A 14 -0.55 -7.72 0.10
N ASP A 15 -1.36 -8.67 0.55
CA ASP A 15 -2.49 -9.20 -0.22
C ASP A 15 -3.50 -8.10 -0.58
N ASP A 16 -3.72 -7.13 0.32
CA ASP A 16 -4.62 -5.99 0.08
C ASP A 16 -4.06 -5.00 -0.96
N VAL A 17 -2.75 -4.74 -0.95
CA VAL A 17 -2.13 -3.74 -1.85
C VAL A 17 -1.60 -4.33 -3.16
N LEU A 18 -1.37 -5.64 -3.26
CA LEU A 18 -0.77 -6.27 -4.45
C LEU A 18 -1.57 -6.02 -5.73
N PRO A 19 -2.92 -6.06 -5.75
CA PRO A 19 -3.70 -5.69 -6.92
C PRO A 19 -3.51 -4.22 -7.33
N VAL A 20 -3.33 -3.31 -6.34
CA VAL A 20 -3.05 -1.90 -6.59
C VAL A 20 -1.68 -1.74 -7.24
N VAL A 21 -0.67 -2.47 -6.76
CA VAL A 21 0.67 -2.49 -7.35
C VAL A 21 0.63 -2.96 -8.81
N GLY A 22 -0.02 -4.09 -9.10
CA GLY A 22 -0.13 -4.61 -10.46
C GLY A 22 -0.79 -3.61 -11.41
N ASN A 23 -1.90 -3.00 -10.97
CA ASN A 23 -2.60 -1.97 -11.74
C ASN A 23 -1.74 -0.71 -11.96
N ALA A 24 -1.06 -0.22 -10.91
CA ALA A 24 -0.21 0.95 -10.98
C ALA A 24 0.96 0.74 -11.96
N LEU A 25 1.66 -0.39 -11.83
CA LEU A 25 2.74 -0.77 -12.75
C LEU A 25 2.22 -0.88 -14.19
N GLY A 26 1.05 -1.49 -14.39
CA GLY A 26 0.49 -1.61 -15.73
C GLY A 26 0.14 -0.27 -16.37
N GLN A 27 -0.32 0.71 -15.57
CA GLN A 27 -0.56 2.08 -16.04
C GLN A 27 0.74 2.81 -16.38
N ILE A 28 1.74 2.75 -15.50
CA ILE A 28 3.02 3.45 -15.65
C ILE A 28 3.77 2.93 -16.89
N LEU A 29 3.77 1.61 -17.06
CA LEU A 29 4.52 0.92 -18.12
C LEU A 29 3.69 0.72 -19.40
N ASN A 30 2.45 1.21 -19.40
CA ASN A 30 1.47 1.10 -20.49
C ASN A 30 1.36 -0.34 -21.06
N ARG A 31 1.28 -1.33 -20.17
CA ARG A 31 1.23 -2.76 -20.52
C ARG A 31 0.50 -3.57 -19.44
N PRO A 32 -0.08 -4.74 -19.76
CA PRO A 32 -0.69 -5.59 -18.75
C PRO A 32 0.36 -6.11 -17.78
N MET A 33 0.06 -6.04 -16.48
CA MET A 33 0.92 -6.51 -15.39
C MET A 33 0.11 -7.40 -14.46
N GLU A 34 0.60 -8.62 -14.25
CA GLU A 34 0.12 -9.53 -13.23
C GLU A 34 1.15 -9.61 -12.11
N ALA A 35 0.68 -9.58 -10.87
CA ALA A 35 1.53 -9.67 -9.70
C ALA A 35 1.05 -10.80 -8.79
N GLU A 36 1.95 -11.73 -8.49
CA GLU A 36 1.75 -12.81 -7.53
C GLU A 36 2.73 -12.65 -6.36
N VAL A 37 2.40 -13.23 -5.21
CA VAL A 37 3.29 -13.24 -4.05
C VAL A 37 3.44 -14.66 -3.51
N ARG A 38 4.67 -15.05 -3.17
CA ARG A 38 5.00 -16.29 -2.46
C ARG A 38 5.64 -15.92 -1.12
N TYR A 39 5.03 -16.34 -0.02
CA TYR A 39 5.53 -16.05 1.31
C TYR A 39 6.54 -17.10 1.77
N ALA A 40 7.62 -16.68 2.43
CA ALA A 40 8.60 -17.59 3.01
C ALA A 40 8.18 -17.98 4.43
N ASP A 41 7.46 -19.09 4.56
CA ASP A 41 7.13 -19.70 5.85
C ASP A 41 8.38 -20.29 6.50
N ASP A 42 8.56 -20.08 7.81
CA ASP A 42 9.59 -20.70 8.65
C ASP A 42 11.06 -20.55 8.16
N ALA A 43 11.32 -19.60 7.26
CA ALA A 43 12.65 -19.37 6.72
C ALA A 43 13.52 -18.53 7.66
N VAL A 44 14.82 -18.85 7.70
CA VAL A 44 15.82 -18.02 8.37
C VAL A 44 16.26 -16.92 7.39
N LEU A 45 15.87 -15.67 7.63
CA LEU A 45 16.15 -14.55 6.72
C LEU A 45 17.64 -14.43 6.34
N SER A 46 18.55 -14.66 7.29
CA SER A 46 19.98 -14.62 7.01
C SER A 46 20.43 -15.69 6.01
N GLU A 47 19.78 -16.85 5.99
CA GLU A 47 20.07 -17.92 5.02
C GLU A 47 19.51 -17.55 3.64
N LEU A 48 18.31 -16.95 3.58
CA LEU A 48 17.74 -16.45 2.32
C LEU A 48 18.64 -15.40 1.68
N ILE A 49 19.06 -14.39 2.46
CA ILE A 49 19.91 -13.32 1.95
C ILE A 49 21.30 -13.84 1.57
N ALA A 50 21.86 -14.78 2.33
CA ALA A 50 23.14 -15.41 1.98
C ALA A 50 23.06 -16.28 0.71
N GLY A 51 21.85 -16.74 0.36
CA GLY A 51 21.58 -17.50 -0.86
C GLY A 51 21.33 -16.66 -2.11
N GLU A 52 21.30 -15.32 -1.99
CA GLU A 52 21.09 -14.42 -3.13
C GLU A 52 22.27 -14.45 -4.10
N GLU A 53 21.95 -14.50 -5.39
CA GLU A 53 22.93 -14.34 -6.46
C GLU A 53 23.12 -12.86 -6.79
N PHE A 54 24.37 -12.43 -6.98
CA PHE A 54 24.72 -11.04 -7.29
C PHE A 54 25.31 -10.93 -8.71
N PRO A 55 25.17 -9.78 -9.39
CA PRO A 55 24.68 -8.48 -8.88
C PRO A 55 23.16 -8.37 -8.76
N ARG A 56 22.67 -7.54 -7.83
CA ARG A 56 21.25 -7.26 -7.61
C ARG A 56 20.98 -5.75 -7.56
N VAL A 57 19.84 -5.34 -8.10
CA VAL A 57 19.26 -4.03 -7.82
C VAL A 57 18.62 -4.10 -6.43
N VAL A 58 19.01 -3.16 -5.58
CA VAL A 58 18.54 -3.02 -4.21
C VAL A 58 17.61 -1.83 -4.15
N ILE A 59 16.38 -2.05 -3.74
CA ILE A 59 15.39 -1.01 -3.46
C ILE A 59 15.15 -1.02 -1.96
N SER A 60 15.48 0.06 -1.26
CA SER A 60 15.31 0.14 0.19
C SER A 60 14.48 1.35 0.58
N PHE A 61 13.60 1.18 1.56
CA PHE A 61 12.74 2.24 2.06
C PHE A 61 12.16 1.87 3.43
N LYS A 62 11.67 2.88 4.16
CA LYS A 62 10.88 2.66 5.37
C LYS A 62 9.40 2.80 5.06
N SER A 63 8.56 2.01 5.72
CA SER A 63 7.10 2.09 5.62
C SER A 63 6.43 2.07 6.99
N GLY A 64 5.27 2.73 7.09
CA GLY A 64 4.52 2.86 8.34
C GLY A 64 4.80 4.15 9.09
N GLN A 65 4.28 4.26 10.31
CA GLN A 65 4.37 5.46 11.14
C GLN A 65 4.57 5.15 12.63
N GLY A 66 5.20 6.09 13.33
CA GLY A 66 5.34 6.07 14.78
C GLY A 66 6.08 4.82 15.25
N GLN A 67 5.39 4.00 16.04
CA GLN A 67 5.94 2.76 16.62
C GLN A 67 5.78 1.53 15.71
N LYS A 68 5.23 1.71 14.50
CA LYS A 68 4.95 0.62 13.56
C LYS A 68 5.71 0.83 12.24
N VAL A 69 6.98 1.23 12.34
CA VAL A 69 7.87 1.42 11.19
C VAL A 69 8.55 0.10 10.83
N LEU A 70 8.45 -0.24 9.55
CA LEU A 70 9.14 -1.36 8.92
C LEU A 70 10.24 -0.81 8.02
N GLN A 71 11.41 -1.42 8.11
CA GLN A 71 12.46 -1.27 7.11
C GLN A 71 12.25 -2.36 6.05
N ASN A 72 12.27 -1.96 4.79
CA ASN A 72 11.99 -2.81 3.63
C ASN A 72 13.21 -2.82 2.71
N VAL A 73 13.55 -3.99 2.21
CA VAL A 73 14.57 -4.19 1.17
C VAL A 73 14.03 -5.16 0.14
N ILE A 74 13.94 -4.71 -1.10
CA ILE A 74 13.56 -5.52 -2.25
C ILE A 74 14.80 -5.71 -3.13
N LEU A 75 15.12 -6.96 -3.43
CA LEU A 75 16.21 -7.37 -4.30
C LEU A 75 15.66 -7.93 -5.60
N THR A 76 16.25 -7.54 -6.72
CA THR A 76 15.86 -8.04 -8.05
C THR A 76 17.01 -8.01 -9.04
N ASP A 77 16.86 -8.74 -10.14
CA ASP A 77 17.87 -8.79 -11.19
C ASP A 77 18.02 -7.45 -11.92
N PRO A 78 19.23 -7.09 -12.38
CA PRO A 78 19.45 -5.93 -13.23
C PRO A 78 18.55 -5.90 -14.48
N GLN A 79 18.16 -7.07 -14.99
CA GLN A 79 17.23 -7.15 -16.12
C GLN A 79 15.87 -6.50 -15.82
N PHE A 80 15.40 -6.52 -14.57
CA PHE A 80 14.15 -5.85 -14.22
C PHE A 80 14.24 -4.34 -14.46
N ILE A 81 15.28 -3.68 -13.96
CA ILE A 81 15.38 -2.21 -14.09
C ILE A 81 15.63 -1.76 -15.53
N LEU A 82 16.39 -2.55 -16.31
CA LEU A 82 16.63 -2.29 -17.73
C LEU A 82 15.32 -2.34 -18.53
N ASN A 83 14.52 -3.38 -18.31
CA ASN A 83 13.22 -3.51 -18.96
C ASN A 83 12.24 -2.44 -18.46
N PHE A 84 12.18 -2.21 -17.15
CA PHE A 84 11.31 -1.20 -16.53
C PHE A 84 11.51 0.18 -17.17
N TYR A 85 12.77 0.64 -17.24
CA TYR A 85 13.10 1.93 -17.83
C TYR A 85 12.77 1.99 -19.33
N ALA A 86 13.18 0.98 -20.09
CA ALA A 86 12.93 0.89 -21.52
C ALA A 86 11.43 0.96 -21.84
N TRP A 87 10.59 0.30 -21.04
CA TRP A 87 9.15 0.35 -21.20
C TRP A 87 8.55 1.72 -20.89
N MET A 88 9.08 2.45 -19.91
CA MET A 88 8.64 3.82 -19.63
C MET A 88 8.89 4.77 -20.81
N ILE A 89 10.04 4.60 -21.49
CA ILE A 89 10.42 5.46 -22.62
C ILE A 89 10.02 4.90 -23.99
N MET A 90 9.37 3.73 -24.02
CA MET A 90 8.98 2.99 -25.24
C MET A 90 10.18 2.69 -26.16
N ASP A 91 11.27 2.22 -25.58
CA ASP A 91 12.51 1.84 -26.28
C ASP A 91 12.92 0.38 -25.95
N ASP A 92 14.01 -0.08 -26.56
CA ASP A 92 14.62 -1.37 -26.26
C ASP A 92 15.46 -1.32 -24.96
N PRO A 93 15.52 -2.40 -24.16
CA PRO A 93 16.37 -2.47 -22.97
C PRO A 93 17.84 -2.26 -23.29
N ALA A 94 18.52 -1.44 -22.49
CA ALA A 94 19.97 -1.28 -22.56
C ALA A 94 20.69 -2.55 -22.08
N GLU A 95 21.98 -2.66 -22.41
CA GLU A 95 22.82 -3.79 -21.97
C GLU A 95 23.33 -3.64 -20.53
N GLU A 96 23.48 -2.40 -20.05
CA GLU A 96 24.09 -2.07 -18.76
C GLU A 96 23.25 -1.05 -17.98
N VAL A 97 23.23 -1.22 -16.65
CA VAL A 97 22.51 -0.31 -15.75
C VAL A 97 23.29 0.99 -15.57
N THR A 98 22.58 2.12 -15.67
CA THR A 98 23.11 3.48 -15.49
C THR A 98 22.26 4.26 -14.49
N GLU A 99 22.73 5.43 -14.06
CA GLU A 99 21.98 6.32 -13.14
C GLU A 99 20.58 6.68 -13.66
N GLU A 100 20.41 6.86 -14.97
CA GLU A 100 19.10 7.18 -15.57
C GLU A 100 18.07 6.07 -15.30
N HIS A 101 18.51 4.81 -15.25
CA HIS A 101 17.65 3.68 -14.93
C HIS A 101 17.20 3.71 -13.46
N PHE A 102 18.08 4.10 -12.53
CA PHE A 102 17.72 4.26 -11.12
C PHE A 102 16.73 5.39 -10.91
N ASP A 103 16.93 6.52 -11.60
CA ASP A 103 16.00 7.66 -11.54
C ASP A 103 14.64 7.28 -12.10
N GLY A 104 14.58 6.60 -13.24
CA GLY A 104 13.31 6.13 -13.81
C GLY A 104 12.58 5.13 -12.91
N LEU A 105 13.30 4.18 -12.30
CA LEU A 105 12.70 3.26 -11.33
C LEU A 105 12.22 3.99 -10.08
N ARG A 106 12.98 4.97 -9.58
CA ARG A 106 12.59 5.79 -8.43
C ARG A 106 11.28 6.53 -8.71
N GLU A 107 11.19 7.22 -9.84
CA GLU A 107 9.97 7.92 -10.26
C GLU A 107 8.78 6.96 -10.41
N GLY A 108 9.00 5.80 -11.01
CA GLY A 108 7.98 4.78 -11.16
C GLY A 108 7.48 4.24 -9.80
N LEU A 109 8.38 3.91 -8.89
CA LEU A 109 8.04 3.44 -7.55
C LEU A 109 7.34 4.52 -6.72
N GLU A 110 7.76 5.78 -6.80
CA GLU A 110 7.07 6.89 -6.13
C GLU A 110 5.62 7.03 -6.61
N GLN A 111 5.36 6.83 -7.90
CA GLN A 111 4.01 6.79 -8.45
C GLN A 111 3.21 5.59 -7.92
N VAL A 112 3.80 4.38 -7.91
CA VAL A 112 3.16 3.17 -7.34
C VAL A 112 2.81 3.39 -5.86
N PHE A 113 3.75 3.90 -5.06
CA PHE A 113 3.50 4.20 -3.66
C PHE A 113 2.46 5.30 -3.45
N GLY A 114 2.39 6.28 -4.35
CA GLY A 114 1.31 7.26 -4.40
C GLY A 114 -0.05 6.61 -4.60
N GLN A 115 -0.16 5.63 -5.50
CA GLN A 115 -1.41 4.88 -5.72
C GLN A 115 -1.78 4.00 -4.52
N ILE A 116 -0.81 3.30 -3.92
CA ILE A 116 -1.03 2.53 -2.67
C ILE A 116 -1.56 3.45 -1.58
N LYS A 117 -0.96 4.63 -1.41
CA LYS A 117 -1.38 5.64 -0.44
C LYS A 117 -2.83 6.09 -0.64
N MET A 118 -3.30 6.16 -1.88
CA MET A 118 -4.69 6.53 -2.20
C MET A 118 -5.67 5.36 -2.05
N ALA A 119 -5.21 4.12 -2.27
CA ALA A 119 -6.06 2.94 -2.20
C ALA A 119 -6.25 2.43 -0.76
N VAL A 120 -5.21 2.53 0.07
CA VAL A 120 -5.28 2.17 1.50
C VAL A 120 -6.02 3.27 2.24
N THR A 121 -7.33 3.12 2.31
CA THR A 121 -8.25 4.00 3.04
C THR A 121 -8.88 3.18 4.16
N ASP A 122 -8.31 3.20 5.37
CA ASP A 122 -9.06 2.96 6.61
C ASP A 122 -8.21 3.21 7.88
N ASP A 123 -8.92 3.31 9.01
CA ASP A 123 -8.64 3.75 10.40
C ASP A 123 -7.25 3.56 11.04
N ASN A 124 -6.30 2.89 10.39
CA ASN A 124 -4.94 2.62 10.89
C ASN A 124 -3.86 3.62 10.44
N GLY A 125 -4.26 4.68 9.73
CA GLY A 125 -3.37 5.70 9.21
C GLY A 125 -3.04 5.48 7.74
N THR A 126 -2.92 6.58 7.01
CA THR A 126 -2.51 6.60 5.60
C THR A 126 -1.17 5.87 5.42
N PHE A 127 -1.04 5.00 4.42
CA PHE A 127 0.25 4.41 4.06
C PHE A 127 1.30 5.52 3.89
N GLN A 128 2.41 5.38 4.61
CA GLN A 128 3.56 6.27 4.51
C GLN A 128 4.78 5.46 4.16
N PHE A 129 5.59 6.05 3.28
CA PHE A 129 6.92 5.57 2.99
C PHE A 129 7.89 6.76 3.01
N GLU A 130 9.14 6.48 3.35
CA GLU A 130 10.21 7.48 3.31
C GLU A 130 11.56 6.83 3.02
N GLY A 131 12.53 7.66 2.61
CA GLY A 131 13.91 7.21 2.42
C GLY A 131 14.08 6.18 1.31
N LEU A 132 13.34 6.30 0.20
CA LEU A 132 13.54 5.45 -0.98
C LEU A 132 14.96 5.63 -1.51
N ASP A 133 15.72 4.55 -1.52
CA ASP A 133 17.05 4.47 -2.10
C ASP A 133 17.16 3.26 -3.04
N ILE A 134 17.83 3.47 -4.16
CA ILE A 134 17.98 2.45 -5.21
C ILE A 134 19.45 2.42 -5.62
N LYS A 135 20.05 1.24 -5.61
CA LYS A 135 21.45 1.05 -6.01
C LYS A 135 21.69 -0.34 -6.58
N LEU A 136 22.82 -0.51 -7.27
CA LEU A 136 23.31 -1.83 -7.69
C LEU A 136 24.30 -2.37 -6.64
N ALA A 137 23.95 -3.50 -6.03
CA ALA A 137 24.86 -4.27 -5.18
C ALA A 137 25.61 -5.31 -6.00
N GLN A 138 26.93 -5.34 -5.86
CA GLN A 138 27.81 -6.32 -6.48
C GLN A 138 28.02 -7.55 -5.58
N SER A 139 27.70 -7.42 -4.29
CA SER A 139 27.86 -8.48 -3.30
C SER A 139 26.94 -8.30 -2.09
N ALA A 140 26.83 -9.35 -1.26
CA ALA A 140 26.12 -9.29 0.02
C ALA A 140 26.69 -8.25 0.99
N GLU A 141 27.99 -7.93 0.90
CA GLU A 141 28.63 -6.90 1.73
C GLU A 141 28.04 -5.50 1.46
N ASP A 142 27.64 -5.23 0.22
CA ASP A 142 27.07 -3.92 -0.18
C ASP A 142 25.69 -3.65 0.45
N ILE A 143 25.01 -4.70 0.93
CA ILE A 143 23.70 -4.61 1.57
C ILE A 143 23.73 -4.94 3.07
N ALA A 144 24.88 -5.35 3.62
CA ALA A 144 25.00 -5.77 5.01
C ALA A 144 24.48 -4.72 6.01
N GLY A 145 24.73 -3.43 5.73
CA GLY A 145 24.27 -2.33 6.57
C GLY A 145 22.76 -2.05 6.54
N LEU A 146 22.04 -2.68 5.61
CA LEU A 146 20.58 -2.57 5.51
C LEU A 146 19.88 -3.68 6.31
N ILE A 147 20.58 -4.78 6.61
CA ILE A 147 20.00 -5.96 7.23
C ILE A 147 20.03 -5.79 8.74
N LEU A 148 18.86 -5.84 9.38
CA LEU A 148 18.75 -5.82 10.83
C LEU A 148 18.80 -7.26 11.38
N GLU A 149 19.56 -7.45 12.46
CA GLU A 149 19.54 -8.69 13.22
C GLU A 149 18.21 -8.82 13.96
N GLY A 150 17.56 -9.99 13.85
CA GLY A 150 16.33 -10.27 14.56
C GLY A 150 15.30 -11.01 13.72
N ASP A 151 14.06 -10.97 14.19
CA ASP A 151 12.95 -11.62 13.52
C ASP A 151 12.37 -10.68 12.44
N GLY A 152 12.47 -11.10 11.19
CA GLY A 152 11.86 -10.43 10.04
C GLY A 152 10.86 -11.32 9.33
N ALA A 153 10.34 -10.82 8.21
CA ALA A 153 9.55 -11.60 7.26
C ALA A 153 10.15 -11.46 5.86
N ALA A 154 9.87 -12.45 5.02
CA ALA A 154 10.28 -12.44 3.62
C ALA A 154 9.17 -12.96 2.72
N CYS A 155 9.11 -12.41 1.51
CA CYS A 155 8.28 -12.90 0.42
C CYS A 155 8.96 -12.65 -0.92
N THR A 156 8.52 -13.35 -1.95
CA THR A 156 8.93 -13.15 -3.33
C THR A 156 7.74 -12.68 -4.13
N TYR A 157 7.85 -11.51 -4.76
CA TYR A 157 6.90 -11.06 -5.77
C TYR A 157 7.29 -11.61 -7.13
N ILE A 158 6.29 -12.02 -7.89
CA ILE A 158 6.45 -12.50 -9.25
C ILE A 158 5.64 -11.59 -10.14
N LEU A 159 6.35 -10.79 -10.93
CA LEU A 159 5.75 -9.84 -11.87
C LEU A 159 5.79 -10.44 -13.25
N LYS A 160 4.62 -10.60 -13.86
CA LYS A 160 4.46 -11.19 -15.20
C LYS A 160 3.90 -10.15 -16.16
N THR A 161 4.51 -10.07 -17.32
CA THR A 161 3.99 -9.28 -18.45
C THR A 161 4.37 -9.95 -19.74
N GLU A 162 3.42 -10.06 -20.66
CA GLU A 162 3.66 -10.68 -21.97
C GLU A 162 4.31 -12.07 -21.78
N ASP A 163 5.55 -12.25 -22.26
CA ASP A 163 6.32 -13.49 -22.17
C ASP A 163 7.50 -13.39 -21.18
N ILE A 164 7.50 -12.39 -20.29
CA ILE A 164 8.59 -12.10 -19.35
C ILE A 164 8.08 -12.20 -17.91
N GLU A 165 8.90 -12.82 -17.05
CA GLU A 165 8.67 -12.95 -15.63
C GLU A 165 9.88 -12.40 -14.86
N PHE A 166 9.61 -11.60 -13.82
CA PHE A 166 10.62 -11.11 -12.89
C PHE A 166 10.31 -11.56 -11.47
N GLU A 167 11.34 -12.01 -10.77
CA GLU A 167 11.27 -12.30 -9.34
C GLU A 167 11.90 -11.14 -8.54
N LEU A 168 11.18 -10.69 -7.51
CA LEU A 168 11.63 -9.64 -6.60
C LEU A 168 11.53 -10.19 -5.16
N ASN A 169 12.67 -10.38 -4.52
CA ASN A 169 12.73 -10.88 -3.15
C ASN A 169 12.63 -9.71 -2.16
N HIS A 170 11.60 -9.71 -1.33
CA HIS A 170 11.32 -8.66 -0.37
C HIS A 170 11.58 -9.15 1.05
N TYR A 171 12.47 -8.46 1.74
CA TYR A 171 12.81 -8.65 3.14
C TYR A 171 12.33 -7.45 3.94
N LEU A 172 11.68 -7.71 5.06
CA LEU A 172 11.19 -6.64 5.93
C LEU A 172 11.43 -6.96 7.41
N TRP A 173 11.75 -5.90 8.16
CA TRP A 173 12.05 -5.98 9.58
C TRP A 173 11.44 -4.79 10.32
N PRO A 174 10.98 -4.96 11.57
CA PRO A 174 10.57 -3.84 12.40
C PRO A 174 11.81 -3.04 12.84
N GLU A 175 11.74 -1.71 12.74
CA GLU A 175 12.81 -0.84 13.27
C GLU A 175 12.91 -0.95 14.81
N HIS A 176 11.78 -1.25 15.45
CA HIS A 176 11.66 -1.46 16.89
C HIS A 176 10.98 -2.81 17.16
N PRO A 177 11.73 -3.94 17.16
CA PRO A 177 11.18 -5.28 17.30
C PRO A 177 10.30 -5.48 18.54
N GLU A 178 10.62 -4.81 19.65
CA GLU A 178 9.88 -4.85 20.90
C GLU A 178 8.45 -4.28 20.79
N GLN A 179 8.16 -3.53 19.74
CA GLN A 179 6.86 -2.93 19.45
C GLN A 179 5.98 -3.83 18.54
N PHE A 180 6.58 -4.89 18.00
CA PHE A 180 5.94 -5.90 17.14
C PHE A 180 5.78 -7.26 17.86
N VAL A 181 5.62 -7.20 19.18
CA VAL A 181 5.33 -8.37 20.03
C VAL A 181 3.83 -8.49 20.22
N GLU A 182 3.31 -9.72 20.14
CA GLU A 182 1.91 -10.06 20.44
C GLU A 182 1.52 -9.52 21.82
N LYS A 183 0.78 -8.40 21.86
CA LYS A 183 0.07 -7.98 23.07
C LYS A 183 -1.29 -8.66 23.10
N GLY A 184 -1.34 -10.00 23.10
CA GLY A 184 -2.58 -10.78 23.30
C GLY A 184 -3.73 -10.57 22.30
N ASP A 185 -3.65 -9.58 21.42
CA ASP A 185 -4.59 -9.28 20.35
C ASP A 185 -3.87 -9.59 19.03
N SER A 186 -3.95 -10.85 18.59
CA SER A 186 -3.73 -11.16 17.19
C SER A 186 -4.65 -10.23 16.36
N PRO A 187 -4.23 -9.69 15.21
CA PRO A 187 -5.05 -8.74 14.43
C PRO A 187 -6.36 -9.38 13.93
N MET A 188 -6.45 -10.70 14.02
CA MET A 188 -7.51 -11.54 13.48
C MET A 188 -8.59 -11.95 14.50
N THR A 189 -8.60 -11.36 15.70
CA THR A 189 -9.72 -11.55 16.64
C THR A 189 -10.41 -10.25 17.05
N GLN A 190 -10.59 -9.30 16.13
CA GLN A 190 -11.74 -8.40 16.27
C GLN A 190 -12.97 -9.08 15.68
N ASN A 191 -13.58 -9.95 16.49
CA ASN A 191 -15.02 -10.06 16.48
C ASN A 191 -15.59 -8.64 16.53
N GLN A 192 -16.50 -8.32 15.61
CA GLN A 192 -17.47 -7.25 15.81
C GLN A 192 -18.17 -7.50 17.16
N SER A 193 -17.66 -6.91 18.22
CA SER A 193 -18.21 -7.04 19.57
C SER A 193 -17.78 -5.82 20.38
N ALA A 194 -18.70 -4.87 20.38
CA ALA A 194 -18.99 -3.90 21.44
C ALA A 194 -17.82 -3.08 21.98
N MET A 195 -17.85 -1.80 21.60
CA MET A 195 -17.30 -0.69 22.38
C MET A 195 -17.53 -0.90 23.88
N ASP A 196 -16.44 -0.92 24.65
CA ASP A 196 -16.46 -0.57 26.07
C ASP A 196 -16.55 0.96 26.14
N SER A 197 -17.75 1.47 25.86
CA SER A 197 -18.16 2.83 26.22
C SER A 197 -19.08 2.70 27.41
N ASP A 198 -18.80 3.48 28.45
CA ASP A 198 -19.61 3.65 29.66
C ASP A 198 -21.11 3.40 29.41
N PRO A 199 -21.81 2.66 30.30
CA PRO A 199 -23.22 2.36 30.11
C PRO A 199 -24.03 3.65 30.15
N VAL A 200 -24.30 4.23 28.98
CA VAL A 200 -25.33 5.23 28.81
C VAL A 200 -26.65 4.50 29.02
N ASP A 201 -27.34 4.83 30.10
CA ASP A 201 -28.66 4.31 30.44
C ASP A 201 -29.67 4.79 29.39
N ILE A 202 -29.82 4.00 28.32
CA ILE A 202 -30.84 4.22 27.30
C ILE A 202 -32.16 3.71 27.90
N GLN A 203 -32.86 4.61 28.59
CA GLN A 203 -34.26 4.39 28.87
C GLN A 203 -35.00 4.30 27.53
N SER A 204 -35.68 3.18 27.31
CA SER A 204 -36.60 3.05 26.18
C SER A 204 -37.67 4.13 26.31
N ALA A 205 -37.71 5.04 25.34
CA ALA A 205 -38.84 5.95 25.22
C ALA A 205 -40.09 5.10 24.98
N GLU A 206 -41.06 5.17 25.89
CA GLU A 206 -42.40 4.68 25.65
C GLU A 206 -42.95 5.48 24.47
N PHE A 207 -42.93 4.90 23.27
CA PHE A 207 -43.73 5.38 22.17
C PHE A 207 -45.19 5.16 22.57
N GLY A 208 -45.81 6.24 23.05
CA GLY A 208 -47.25 6.28 23.30
C GLY A 208 -47.98 5.83 22.05
N ASP A 209 -48.76 4.77 22.19
CA ASP A 209 -49.62 4.22 21.17
C ASP A 209 -50.56 5.34 20.67
N LEU A 210 -50.43 5.71 19.39
CA LEU A 210 -51.25 6.78 18.80
C LEU A 210 -52.67 6.25 18.59
N SER A 211 -53.48 6.31 19.64
CA SER A 211 -54.93 6.18 19.52
C SER A 211 -55.45 7.36 18.70
N MET A 212 -55.82 7.08 17.44
CA MET A 212 -56.57 7.98 16.58
C MET A 212 -57.81 8.49 17.30
N ASN A 213 -57.91 9.81 17.48
CA ASN A 213 -59.18 10.48 17.61
C ASN A 213 -59.28 11.56 16.52
N GLN A 214 -60.33 11.44 15.73
CA GLN A 214 -60.76 12.40 14.72
C GLN A 214 -60.93 13.79 15.32
N GLY A 215 -60.43 14.80 14.61
CA GLY A 215 -60.73 16.20 14.86
C GLY A 215 -59.91 17.10 13.94
N ASP A 216 -60.56 17.65 12.92
CA ASP A 216 -60.07 18.58 11.91
C ASP A 216 -58.95 19.55 12.35
N VAL A 217 -57.99 19.82 11.46
CA VAL A 217 -57.81 21.13 10.80
C VAL A 217 -56.63 21.09 9.83
N LYS A 218 -56.90 21.59 8.61
CA LYS A 218 -56.03 21.77 7.44
C LYS A 218 -54.59 22.23 7.75
N GLY A 219 -53.62 21.55 7.14
CA GLY A 219 -52.27 22.06 6.89
C GLY A 219 -51.60 21.24 5.78
N ASP A 220 -51.38 21.86 4.62
CA ASP A 220 -50.64 21.26 3.50
C ASP A 220 -49.24 20.80 3.94
N PRO A 221 -48.74 19.65 3.47
CA PRO A 221 -47.34 19.29 3.65
C PRO A 221 -46.47 20.19 2.77
N LYS A 222 -45.99 21.30 3.32
CA LYS A 222 -44.87 22.05 2.75
C LYS A 222 -43.56 21.35 3.06
N ASN A 223 -42.79 21.13 1.99
CA ASN A 223 -41.34 20.99 1.97
C ASN A 223 -40.73 19.62 2.31
N VAL A 224 -41.04 18.61 1.50
CA VAL A 224 -40.07 17.56 1.15
C VAL A 224 -39.83 17.63 -0.36
N ASN A 225 -39.17 18.71 -0.79
CA ASN A 225 -38.56 18.89 -2.11
C ASN A 225 -37.74 20.20 -2.08
N MET A 226 -36.61 20.18 -1.38
CA MET A 226 -35.55 21.18 -1.50
C MET A 226 -34.22 20.48 -1.24
N LEU A 227 -33.85 19.53 -2.10
CA LEU A 227 -32.53 18.87 -2.01
C LEU A 227 -31.93 18.52 -3.37
N LEU A 228 -32.40 19.12 -4.46
CA LEU A 228 -31.80 18.93 -5.79
C LEU A 228 -32.03 20.21 -6.62
N ASP A 229 -31.16 21.20 -6.40
CA ASP A 229 -30.79 22.22 -7.40
C ASP A 229 -29.65 23.04 -6.78
N VAL A 230 -28.44 22.48 -6.84
CA VAL A 230 -27.21 23.26 -6.66
C VAL A 230 -26.54 23.26 -8.03
N GLU A 231 -26.66 24.39 -8.74
CA GLU A 231 -25.86 24.63 -9.95
C GLU A 231 -24.39 24.74 -9.54
N LEU A 232 -23.59 23.74 -9.93
CA LEU A 232 -22.15 23.74 -9.70
C LEU A 232 -21.49 24.69 -10.72
N GLU A 233 -21.14 25.92 -10.29
CA GLU A 233 -20.22 26.79 -11.04
C GLU A 233 -18.79 26.22 -10.93
N ILE A 234 -18.29 25.61 -12.01
CA ILE A 234 -16.89 25.19 -12.11
C ILE A 234 -16.07 26.36 -12.68
N ARG A 235 -15.18 26.94 -11.88
CA ARG A 235 -14.17 27.91 -12.35
C ARG A 235 -12.83 27.20 -12.51
N VAL A 236 -12.37 27.08 -13.75
CA VAL A 236 -11.01 26.63 -14.06
C VAL A 236 -10.16 27.88 -14.33
N GLU A 237 -9.22 28.19 -13.45
CA GLU A 237 -8.18 29.17 -13.73
C GLU A 237 -7.08 28.51 -14.57
N ILE A 238 -7.14 28.71 -15.88
CA ILE A 238 -5.98 28.53 -16.76
C ILE A 238 -5.39 29.91 -17.01
N ASP A 239 -4.09 30.01 -16.77
CA ASP A 239 -3.25 31.19 -16.86
C ASP A 239 -3.68 32.12 -18.03
N ARG A 240 -4.27 33.26 -17.64
CA ARG A 240 -4.61 34.42 -18.48
C ARG A 240 -5.51 34.19 -19.70
N LYS A 241 -6.76 33.74 -19.49
CA LYS A 241 -7.96 34.29 -20.18
C LYS A 241 -9.24 33.62 -19.66
N THR A 242 -10.13 34.41 -19.09
CA THR A 242 -11.45 33.96 -18.61
C THR A 242 -12.42 33.79 -19.78
N ILE A 243 -13.03 32.61 -19.92
CA ILE A 243 -14.16 32.34 -20.82
C ILE A 243 -15.32 31.82 -19.96
N LEU A 244 -16.50 32.45 -20.10
CA LEU A 244 -17.76 32.01 -19.51
C LEU A 244 -18.37 30.93 -20.40
N VAL A 245 -18.69 29.77 -19.84
CA VAL A 245 -19.48 28.72 -20.50
C VAL A 245 -20.79 28.59 -19.71
N SER A 246 -21.89 28.88 -20.39
CA SER A 246 -23.27 28.61 -19.96
C SER A 246 -23.69 27.19 -20.28
#